data_AF-A0A8D8TAR2-F1
#
_entry.id   AF-A0A8D8TAR2-F1
#
_cell.length_a   1.000
_cell.length_b   1.000
_cell.length_c   1.000
_cell.angle_alpha   90.00
_cell.angle_beta   90.00
_cell.angle_gamma   90.00
#
_symmetry.space_group_name_H-M   'P 1'
#
loop_
_entity.id
_entity.type
_entity.pdbx_description
1 polymer ?
#
loop_
_entity_poly.entity_id
_entity_poly.type
_entity_poly.pdbx_seq_one_letter_code
_entity_poly.pdbx_strand_id
1 'polypeptide(L)'
;MPLEWNGRMRTTSGFCYNKRTRSLDPTKPDVRSARIALSKKILDTPDRLRDTLIHELCHAASWLIDGMRDGHGPNWKKWTLYAMQRFPELPPIKRCHDYKIDTKYVYRCSQCDYEFGRHSKSLNVERKVCGYCHGKFILITNTRQGPTEQTTKRPPTQFAMFVKENYARVKQDNVGVKHGDVMKLLSQKFAQTKLKDG
;
A
#
# COMPACT_ATOMS: atom_id res chain seq x y z
N MET A 1 14.38 3.03 -21.35
CA MET A 1 14.09 3.45 -19.95
C MET A 1 12.84 2.71 -19.49
N PRO A 2 12.94 1.78 -18.52
CA PRO A 2 11.78 1.04 -18.02
C PRO A 2 10.81 1.89 -17.19
N LEU A 3 9.53 1.55 -17.26
CA LEU A 3 8.45 2.11 -16.44
C LEU A 3 7.76 0.97 -15.68
N GLU A 4 7.68 1.08 -14.37
CA GLU A 4 7.30 -0.03 -13.48
C GLU A 4 6.26 0.40 -12.45
N TRP A 5 5.24 -0.44 -12.25
CA TRP A 5 4.29 -0.24 -11.17
C TRP A 5 4.77 -0.88 -9.86
N ASN A 6 4.87 -0.10 -8.80
CA ASN A 6 5.37 -0.54 -7.50
C ASN A 6 4.29 -0.47 -6.41
N GLY A 7 3.84 -1.65 -5.93
CA GLY A 7 2.84 -1.76 -4.84
C GLY A 7 3.40 -1.54 -3.43
N ARG A 8 4.71 -1.38 -3.28
CA ARG A 8 5.39 -1.13 -2.00
C ARG A 8 5.50 0.36 -1.69
N MET A 9 5.37 1.25 -2.69
CA MET A 9 5.33 2.70 -2.49
C MET A 9 4.02 3.09 -1.78
N ARG A 10 4.13 3.88 -0.70
CA ARG A 10 3.01 4.22 0.20
C ARG A 10 2.92 5.71 0.55
N THR A 11 4.00 6.46 0.33
CA THR A 11 4.11 7.89 0.68
C THR A 11 4.57 8.75 -0.49
N THR A 12 4.98 8.12 -1.59
CA THR A 12 5.60 8.77 -2.75
C THR A 12 4.92 8.22 -3.99
N SER A 13 4.40 9.10 -4.85
CA SER A 13 3.59 8.73 -6.02
C SER A 13 4.43 8.19 -7.18
N GLY A 14 5.65 8.70 -7.35
CA GLY A 14 6.59 8.29 -8.40
C GLY A 14 8.05 8.44 -7.94
N PHE A 15 8.96 7.74 -8.60
CA PHE A 15 10.39 7.89 -8.34
C PHE A 15 11.23 7.53 -9.57
N CYS A 16 12.12 8.44 -9.97
CA CYS A 16 13.14 8.21 -10.99
C CYS A 16 14.44 7.67 -10.37
N TYR A 17 14.81 6.45 -10.74
CA TYR A 17 16.09 5.84 -10.34
C TYR A 17 17.12 6.04 -11.45
N ASN A 18 18.17 6.79 -11.14
CA ASN A 18 19.27 7.08 -12.03
C ASN A 18 20.48 6.19 -11.69
N LYS A 19 21.07 5.55 -12.71
CA LYS A 19 22.25 4.71 -12.58
C LYS A 19 23.32 5.13 -13.58
N ARG A 20 24.57 5.17 -13.13
CA ARG A 20 25.76 5.29 -13.97
C ARG A 20 26.52 3.98 -13.90
N THR A 21 26.76 3.36 -15.04
CA THR A 21 27.63 2.19 -15.16
C THR A 21 28.94 2.67 -15.76
N ARG A 22 30.02 2.57 -14.99
CA ARG A 22 31.35 2.92 -15.49
C ARG A 22 31.80 1.92 -16.53
N SER A 23 32.40 2.41 -17.60
CA SER A 23 33.06 1.53 -18.56
C SER A 23 34.30 0.91 -17.92
N LEU A 24 34.53 -0.39 -18.17
CA LEU A 24 35.80 -1.06 -17.82
C LEU A 24 36.92 -0.67 -18.79
N ASP A 25 36.55 -0.20 -19.98
CA ASP A 25 37.45 0.31 -21.00
C ASP A 25 37.54 1.84 -20.86
N PRO A 26 38.71 2.41 -20.53
CA PRO A 26 38.92 3.85 -20.34
C PRO A 26 38.62 4.68 -21.60
N THR A 27 38.58 4.06 -22.78
CA THR A 27 38.30 4.74 -24.05
C THR A 27 36.80 4.87 -24.32
N LYS A 28 35.94 4.17 -23.57
CA LYS A 28 34.49 4.19 -23.75
C LYS A 28 33.81 5.06 -22.69
N PRO A 29 32.79 5.84 -23.08
CA PRO A 29 32.07 6.68 -22.13
C PRO A 29 31.25 5.84 -21.14
N ASP A 30 31.06 6.39 -19.94
CA ASP A 30 30.12 5.85 -18.95
C ASP A 30 28.70 5.77 -19.53
N VAL A 31 28.01 4.68 -19.24
CA VAL A 31 26.62 4.49 -19.66
C VAL A 31 25.68 4.99 -18.57
N ARG A 32 24.80 5.93 -18.92
CA ARG A 32 23.72 6.43 -18.05
C ARG A 32 22.43 5.70 -18.37
N SER A 33 21.74 5.22 -17.33
CA SER A 33 20.40 4.65 -17.45
C SER A 33 19.47 5.21 -16.37
N ALA A 34 18.17 5.16 -16.66
CA ALA A 34 17.11 5.54 -15.74
C ALA A 34 15.99 4.50 -15.78
N ARG A 35 15.23 4.39 -14.70
CA ARG A 35 13.92 3.73 -14.64
C ARG A 35 12.96 4.54 -13.77
N ILE A 36 11.68 4.51 -14.11
CA ILE A 36 10.63 5.21 -13.36
C ILE A 36 9.77 4.16 -12.65
N ALA A 37 9.60 4.31 -11.33
CA ALA A 37 8.65 3.53 -10.55
C ALA A 37 7.44 4.38 -10.18
N LEU A 38 6.24 3.84 -10.37
CA LEU A 38 4.97 4.51 -10.12
C LEU A 38 4.18 3.77 -9.04
N SER A 39 3.58 4.51 -8.11
CA SER A 39 2.83 3.94 -6.99
C SER A 39 1.44 3.48 -7.40
N LYS A 40 1.18 2.17 -7.33
CA LYS A 40 -0.18 1.61 -7.54
C LYS A 40 -1.19 2.11 -6.51
N LYS A 41 -0.74 2.61 -5.37
CA LYS A 41 -1.59 2.96 -4.21
C LYS A 41 -1.95 4.43 -4.13
N ILE A 42 -1.26 5.27 -4.89
CA ILE A 42 -1.41 6.73 -4.85
C ILE A 42 -1.90 7.25 -6.20
N LEU A 43 -1.48 6.63 -7.31
CA LEU A 43 -1.91 7.00 -8.66
C LEU A 43 -3.22 6.28 -9.00
N ASP A 44 -4.30 6.75 -8.39
CA ASP A 44 -5.66 6.22 -8.51
C ASP A 44 -6.55 6.99 -9.51
N THR A 45 -6.04 8.07 -10.08
CA THR A 45 -6.73 8.89 -11.10
C THR A 45 -5.81 9.21 -12.27
N PRO A 46 -6.35 9.43 -13.48
CA PRO A 46 -5.56 9.81 -14.66
C PRO A 46 -4.73 11.08 -14.44
N ASP A 47 -5.28 12.09 -13.76
CA ASP A 47 -4.58 13.35 -13.48
C ASP A 47 -3.34 13.12 -12.62
N ARG A 48 -3.47 12.33 -11.54
CA ARG A 48 -2.32 12.02 -10.68
C ARG A 48 -1.25 11.26 -11.44
N LEU A 49 -1.64 10.32 -12.30
CA LEU A 49 -0.70 9.58 -13.15
C LEU A 49 0.03 10.51 -14.10
N ARG A 50 -0.69 11.35 -14.84
CA ARG A 50 -0.11 12.34 -15.76
C ARG A 50 0.90 13.23 -15.05
N ASP A 51 0.47 13.88 -13.97
CA ASP A 51 1.26 14.88 -13.26
C ASP A 51 2.52 14.27 -12.63
N THR A 52 2.41 13.07 -12.06
CA THR A 52 3.57 12.35 -11.52
C THR A 52 4.46 11.78 -12.61
N LEU A 53 3.92 11.23 -13.69
CA LEU A 53 4.74 10.66 -14.75
C LEU A 53 5.59 11.74 -15.43
N ILE A 54 5.00 12.88 -15.79
CA ILE A 54 5.76 13.96 -16.43
C ILE A 54 6.82 14.55 -15.48
N HIS A 55 6.53 14.60 -14.17
CA HIS A 55 7.48 14.98 -13.13
C HIS A 55 8.72 14.06 -13.13
N GLU A 56 8.50 12.75 -13.08
CA GLU A 56 9.60 11.77 -13.08
C GLU A 56 10.35 11.72 -14.42
N LEU A 57 9.65 11.97 -15.53
CA LEU A 57 10.29 12.10 -16.84
C LEU A 57 11.23 13.31 -16.92
N CYS A 58 10.91 14.43 -16.26
CA CYS A 58 11.82 15.58 -16.18
C CYS A 58 13.12 15.23 -15.42
N HIS A 59 13.03 14.43 -14.34
CA HIS A 59 14.21 13.90 -13.65
C HIS A 59 15.04 12.98 -14.56
N ALA A 60 14.36 12.11 -15.31
CA ALA A 60 15.02 11.20 -16.23
C ALA A 60 15.72 11.95 -17.38
N ALA A 61 15.10 13.00 -17.92
CA ALA A 61 15.67 13.81 -18.99
C ALA A 61 16.91 14.59 -18.53
N SER A 62 16.84 15.24 -17.35
CA SER A 62 18.01 15.89 -16.72
C SER A 62 19.20 14.91 -16.61
N TRP A 63 18.93 13.67 -16.21
CA TRP A 63 19.95 12.64 -16.07
C TRP A 63 20.46 12.08 -17.39
N LEU A 64 19.57 11.62 -18.27
CA LEU A 64 19.94 10.89 -19.48
C LEU A 64 20.46 11.80 -20.58
N ILE A 65 19.90 13.00 -20.71
CA ILE A 65 20.24 13.93 -21.78
C ILE A 65 21.35 14.86 -21.28
N ASP A 66 21.11 15.61 -20.20
CA ASP A 66 22.06 16.63 -19.73
C ASP A 66 23.20 16.07 -18.87
N GLY A 67 23.06 14.86 -18.32
CA GLY A 67 24.09 14.26 -17.46
C GLY A 67 24.09 14.79 -16.04
N MET A 68 23.04 15.53 -15.69
CA MET A 68 22.90 16.19 -14.41
C MET A 68 22.04 15.34 -13.49
N ARG A 69 22.50 15.17 -12.24
CA ARG A 69 21.75 14.50 -11.19
C ARG A 69 21.34 15.54 -10.16
N ASP A 70 20.44 16.43 -10.55
CA ASP A 70 19.79 17.36 -9.65
C ASP A 70 18.44 16.80 -9.15
N GLY A 71 17.95 17.33 -8.04
CA GLY A 71 16.55 17.13 -7.63
C GLY A 71 15.66 18.04 -8.48
N HIS A 72 15.06 19.06 -7.88
CA HIS A 72 14.27 20.07 -8.61
C HIS A 72 15.10 21.33 -8.96
N GLY A 73 16.33 21.12 -9.44
CA GLY A 73 17.28 22.17 -9.78
C GLY A 73 16.99 22.85 -11.14
N PRO A 74 17.88 23.74 -11.60
CA PRO A 74 17.71 24.45 -12.87
C PRO A 74 17.54 23.53 -14.09
N ASN A 75 18.20 22.37 -14.15
CA ASN A 75 18.06 21.45 -15.28
C ASN A 75 16.71 20.75 -15.25
N TRP A 76 16.26 20.30 -14.08
CA TRP A 76 14.90 19.80 -13.93
C TRP A 76 13.85 20.84 -14.36
N LYS A 77 13.99 22.10 -13.91
CA LYS A 77 13.09 23.21 -14.30
C LYS A 77 13.13 23.50 -15.81
N LYS A 78 14.30 23.38 -16.45
CA LYS A 78 14.43 23.49 -17.91
C LYS A 78 13.54 22.45 -18.61
N TRP A 79 13.58 21.19 -18.15
CA TRP A 79 12.75 20.13 -18.71
C TRP A 79 11.27 20.30 -18.42
N THR A 80 10.89 20.84 -17.25
CA THR A 80 9.47 21.15 -17.00
C THR A 80 8.96 22.22 -17.96
N LEU A 81 9.74 23.27 -18.20
CA LEU A 81 9.37 24.34 -19.15
C LEU A 81 9.27 23.80 -20.58
N TYR A 82 10.22 22.96 -20.98
CA TYR A 82 10.18 22.30 -22.29
C TYR A 82 8.94 21.43 -22.46
N ALA A 83 8.59 20.63 -21.45
CA ALA A 83 7.38 19.80 -21.46
C ALA A 83 6.10 20.66 -21.56
N MET A 84 6.01 21.74 -20.77
CA MET A 84 4.85 22.65 -20.80
C MET A 84 4.73 23.41 -22.14
N GLN A 85 5.85 23.76 -22.78
CA GLN A 85 5.83 24.36 -24.11
C GLN A 85 5.36 23.37 -25.17
N ARG A 86 5.79 22.10 -25.06
CA ARG A 86 5.45 21.05 -26.03
C ARG A 86 4.02 20.53 -25.88
N PHE A 87 3.51 20.56 -24.65
CA PHE A 87 2.20 20.07 -24.24
C PHE A 87 1.48 21.16 -23.43
N PRO A 88 0.97 22.22 -24.09
CA PRO A 88 0.35 23.37 -23.43
C PRO A 88 -0.95 23.01 -22.67
N GLU A 89 -1.54 21.84 -22.94
CA GLU A 89 -2.69 21.29 -22.23
C GLU A 89 -2.34 20.75 -20.84
N LEU A 90 -1.06 20.53 -20.54
CA LEU A 90 -0.64 20.05 -19.22
C LEU A 90 -0.77 21.17 -18.17
N PRO A 91 -1.24 20.85 -16.95
CA PRO A 91 -1.12 21.80 -15.86
C PRO A 91 0.35 22.07 -15.52
N PRO A 92 0.66 23.15 -14.80
CA PRO A 92 2.01 23.42 -14.35
C PRO A 92 2.63 22.25 -13.59
N ILE A 93 3.79 21.78 -14.04
CA ILE A 93 4.50 20.65 -13.42
C ILE A 93 5.08 21.12 -12.08
N LYS A 94 4.47 20.65 -10.98
CA LYS A 94 4.86 21.02 -9.61
C LYS A 94 6.07 20.22 -9.12
N ARG A 95 6.82 20.80 -8.18
CA ARG A 95 7.93 20.11 -7.48
C ARG A 95 7.45 19.03 -6.51
N CYS A 96 6.30 19.24 -5.89
CA CYS A 96 5.69 18.33 -4.94
C CYS A 96 4.22 18.13 -5.29
N HIS A 97 3.71 16.95 -4.95
CA HIS A 97 2.29 16.65 -4.98
C HIS A 97 1.77 16.53 -3.54
N ASP A 98 0.62 17.10 -3.29
CA ASP A 98 -0.12 17.09 -2.02
C ASP A 98 -1.31 16.12 -2.07
N TYR A 99 -1.12 14.99 -2.77
CA TYR A 99 -2.18 14.00 -2.94
C TYR A 99 -2.69 13.48 -1.60
N LYS A 100 -3.99 13.64 -1.37
CA LYS A 100 -4.68 12.94 -0.28
C LYS A 100 -4.69 11.45 -0.60
N ILE A 101 -3.95 10.67 0.20
CA ILE A 101 -3.80 9.23 0.01
C ILE A 101 -4.95 8.53 0.73
N ASP A 102 -5.87 7.95 -0.05
CA ASP A 102 -6.95 7.18 0.50
C ASP A 102 -6.44 5.82 0.99
N THR A 103 -6.72 5.53 2.26
CA THR A 103 -6.32 4.28 2.89
C THR A 103 -7.53 3.52 3.38
N LYS A 104 -7.47 2.19 3.24
CA LYS A 104 -8.56 1.29 3.64
C LYS A 104 -8.72 1.23 5.17
N TYR A 105 -7.63 1.37 5.91
CA TYR A 105 -7.61 1.21 7.37
C TYR A 105 -7.10 2.49 8.01
N VAL A 106 -7.97 3.18 8.75
CA VAL A 106 -7.63 4.37 9.52
C VAL A 106 -7.59 4.00 11.00
N TYR A 107 -6.55 4.42 11.70
CA TYR A 107 -6.40 4.22 13.13
C TYR A 107 -6.59 5.56 13.82
N ARG A 108 -7.59 5.65 14.70
CA ARG A 108 -7.92 6.86 15.47
C ARG A 108 -7.70 6.61 16.94
N CYS A 109 -7.08 7.55 17.65
CA CYS A 109 -6.97 7.46 19.09
C CYS A 109 -8.34 7.64 19.75
N SER A 110 -8.64 6.86 20.79
CA SER A 110 -9.91 6.96 21.51
C SER A 110 -9.97 8.12 22.52
N GLN A 111 -8.88 8.87 22.71
CA GLN A 111 -8.75 9.90 23.75
C GLN A 111 -8.27 11.26 23.22
N CYS A 112 -7.76 11.33 21.99
CA CYS A 112 -7.36 12.58 21.35
C CYS A 112 -7.62 12.52 19.84
N ASP A 113 -7.43 13.65 19.16
CA ASP A 113 -7.74 13.78 17.72
C ASP A 113 -6.67 13.18 16.80
N TYR A 114 -5.69 12.46 17.34
CA TYR A 114 -4.65 11.85 16.52
C TYR A 114 -5.21 10.66 15.71
N GLU A 115 -5.09 10.74 14.39
CA GLU A 115 -5.42 9.65 13.47
C GLU A 115 -4.39 9.49 12.34
N PHE A 116 -4.27 8.28 11.80
CA PHE A 116 -3.44 8.00 10.63
C PHE A 116 -3.95 6.83 9.81
N GLY A 117 -3.72 6.90 8.50
CA GLY A 117 -4.10 5.88 7.52
C GLY A 117 -3.04 4.80 7.28
N ARG A 118 -3.48 3.58 6.93
CA ARG A 118 -2.65 2.47 6.46
C ARG A 118 -3.34 1.67 5.36
N HIS A 119 -2.56 1.22 4.37
CA HIS A 119 -3.06 0.36 3.29
C HIS A 119 -3.29 -1.10 3.70
N SER A 120 -2.80 -1.54 4.86
CA SER A 120 -3.04 -2.87 5.43
C SER A 120 -3.38 -2.78 6.92
N LYS A 121 -4.12 -3.77 7.43
CA LYS A 121 -4.47 -3.91 8.85
C LYS A 121 -3.25 -4.39 9.66
N SER A 122 -2.21 -3.56 9.72
CA SER A 122 -0.88 -3.93 10.25
C SER A 122 -0.60 -3.48 11.69
N LEU A 123 -1.46 -2.64 12.27
CA LEU A 123 -1.30 -2.21 13.66
C LEU A 123 -2.12 -3.12 14.58
N ASN A 124 -1.45 -3.74 15.56
CA ASN A 124 -2.13 -4.41 16.66
C ASN A 124 -2.49 -3.36 17.72
N VAL A 125 -3.79 -3.02 17.77
CA VAL A 125 -4.35 -2.01 18.69
C VAL A 125 -4.34 -2.43 20.16
N GLU A 126 -4.16 -3.73 20.46
CA GLU A 126 -4.04 -4.22 21.85
C GLU A 126 -2.64 -3.95 22.41
N ARG A 127 -1.62 -3.90 21.54
CA ARG A 127 -0.21 -3.73 21.93
C ARG A 127 0.34 -2.33 21.71
N LYS A 128 -0.34 -1.53 20.90
CA LYS A 128 0.14 -0.20 20.49
C LYS A 128 -0.80 0.87 21.02
N VAL A 129 -0.20 1.91 21.58
CA VAL A 129 -0.89 3.07 22.16
C VAL A 129 -0.49 4.34 21.43
N CYS A 130 -1.30 5.38 21.60
CA CYS A 130 -1.03 6.70 21.07
C CYS A 130 0.27 7.26 21.64
N GLY A 131 1.13 7.81 20.78
CA GLY A 131 2.39 8.42 21.22
C GLY A 131 2.21 9.78 21.90
N TYR A 132 1.04 10.41 21.77
CA TYR A 132 0.75 11.73 22.35
C TYR A 132 0.08 11.65 23.73
N CYS A 133 -0.90 10.76 23.88
CA CYS A 133 -1.72 10.66 25.10
C CYS A 133 -1.74 9.26 25.73
N HIS A 134 -1.04 8.28 25.16
CA HIS A 134 -1.04 6.88 25.61
C HIS A 134 -2.41 6.16 25.57
N GLY A 135 -3.44 6.77 24.97
CA GLY A 135 -4.73 6.15 24.72
C GLY A 135 -4.69 4.99 23.71
N LYS A 136 -5.71 4.13 23.73
CA LYS A 136 -5.84 3.01 22.77
C LYS A 136 -6.26 3.51 21.38
N PHE A 137 -5.95 2.70 20.36
CA PHE A 137 -6.39 2.95 19.00
C PHE A 137 -7.66 2.18 18.66
N ILE A 138 -8.57 2.81 17.92
CA ILE A 138 -9.73 2.20 17.29
C ILE A 138 -9.44 2.08 15.80
N LEU A 139 -9.81 0.96 15.19
CA LEU A 139 -9.68 0.74 13.75
C LEU A 139 -10.98 1.14 13.04
N ILE A 140 -10.87 2.05 12.09
CA ILE A 140 -11.92 2.45 11.16
C ILE A 140 -11.57 1.82 9.80
N THR A 141 -12.49 1.07 9.21
CA THR A 141 -12.30 0.50 7.87
C THR A 141 -13.17 1.25 6.87
N ASN A 142 -12.56 1.90 5.89
CA ASN A 142 -13.27 2.52 4.79
C ASN A 142 -13.73 1.43 3.83
N THR A 143 -15.02 1.13 3.85
CA THR A 143 -15.67 0.20 2.92
C THR A 143 -16.53 0.95 1.92
N ARG A 144 -16.97 0.29 0.85
CA ARG A 144 -17.91 0.87 -0.12
C ARG A 144 -19.25 1.29 0.50
N GLN A 145 -19.59 0.76 1.68
CA GLN A 145 -20.82 1.06 2.42
C GLN A 145 -20.62 2.19 3.46
N GLY A 146 -19.43 2.81 3.49
CA GLY A 146 -19.07 3.84 4.46
C GLY A 146 -18.04 3.36 5.50
N PRO A 147 -17.59 4.27 6.38
CA PRO A 147 -16.64 3.95 7.44
C PRO A 147 -17.30 3.01 8.45
N THR A 148 -16.68 1.85 8.71
CA THR A 148 -17.13 0.94 9.76
C THR A 148 -16.10 0.92 10.88
N GLU A 149 -16.52 1.29 12.08
CA GLU A 149 -15.70 1.15 13.29
C GLU A 149 -15.64 -0.32 13.69
N GLN A 150 -14.41 -0.84 13.81
CA GLN A 150 -14.15 -2.13 14.41
C GLN A 150 -13.61 -1.88 15.82
N THR A 151 -14.51 -1.81 16.78
CA THR A 151 -14.16 -2.07 18.17
C THR A 151 -13.79 -3.55 18.34
N THR A 152 -12.96 -3.85 19.32
CA THR A 152 -12.28 -5.14 19.53
C THR A 152 -13.19 -6.36 19.40
N LYS A 153 -12.62 -7.44 18.82
CA LYS A 153 -13.14 -8.82 18.62
C LYS A 153 -14.67 -8.94 18.68
N ARG A 154 -15.29 -9.02 17.49
CA ARG A 154 -16.65 -9.58 17.36
C ARG A 154 -16.71 -10.89 18.16
N PRO A 155 -17.80 -11.15 18.90
CA PRO A 155 -17.95 -12.41 19.61
C PRO A 155 -17.74 -13.57 18.62
N PRO A 156 -17.04 -14.63 19.03
CA PRO A 156 -16.82 -15.79 18.17
C PRO A 156 -18.17 -16.29 17.64
N THR A 157 -18.22 -16.58 16.33
CA THR A 157 -19.43 -17.11 15.72
C THR A 157 -19.80 -18.44 16.39
N GLN A 158 -21.08 -18.84 16.34
CA GLN A 158 -21.52 -20.14 16.86
C GLN A 158 -20.67 -21.30 16.33
N PHE A 159 -20.27 -21.25 15.05
CA PHE A 159 -19.37 -22.25 14.48
C PHE A 159 -17.97 -22.21 15.11
N ALA A 160 -17.41 -21.02 15.36
CA ALA A 160 -16.11 -20.90 16.00
C ALA A 160 -16.13 -21.43 17.45
N MET A 161 -17.22 -21.23 18.18
CA MET A 161 -17.44 -21.83 19.50
C MET A 161 -17.53 -23.35 19.39
N PHE A 162 -18.34 -23.87 18.46
CA PHE A 162 -18.48 -25.30 18.22
C PHE A 162 -17.15 -25.99 17.87
N VAL A 163 -16.35 -25.36 17.00
CA VAL A 163 -15.00 -25.84 16.66
C VAL A 163 -14.13 -25.87 17.91
N LYS A 164 -14.10 -24.79 18.71
CA LYS A 164 -13.30 -24.72 19.93
C LYS A 164 -13.65 -25.86 20.91
N GLU A 165 -14.92 -26.18 21.05
CA GLU A 165 -15.41 -27.23 21.96
C GLU A 165 -15.15 -28.64 21.43
N ASN A 166 -15.26 -28.86 20.11
CA ASN A 166 -15.24 -30.21 19.53
C ASN A 166 -13.92 -30.61 18.89
N TYR A 167 -13.00 -29.67 18.62
CA TYR A 167 -11.81 -29.93 17.81
C TYR A 167 -10.89 -30.99 18.43
N ALA A 168 -10.62 -30.91 19.73
CA ALA A 168 -9.73 -31.87 20.41
C ALA A 168 -10.26 -33.30 20.29
N ARG A 169 -11.56 -33.47 20.56
CA ARG A 169 -12.25 -34.77 20.43
C ARG A 169 -12.19 -35.30 19.00
N VAL A 170 -12.58 -34.49 18.01
CA VAL A 170 -12.59 -34.94 16.60
C VAL A 170 -11.19 -35.27 16.11
N LYS A 171 -10.15 -34.53 16.54
CA LYS A 171 -8.76 -34.83 16.19
C LYS A 171 -8.25 -36.12 16.84
N GLN A 172 -8.69 -36.41 18.07
CA GLN A 172 -8.31 -37.62 18.79
C GLN A 172 -9.04 -38.85 18.24
N ASP A 173 -10.32 -38.72 17.88
CA ASP A 173 -11.10 -39.80 17.24
C ASP A 173 -10.61 -40.11 15.82
N ASN A 174 -9.88 -39.18 15.20
CA ASN A 174 -9.39 -39.27 13.82
C ASN A 174 -7.86 -39.07 13.78
N VAL A 175 -7.14 -39.92 14.51
CA VAL A 175 -5.67 -39.90 14.58
C VAL A 175 -5.07 -40.00 13.17
N GLY A 176 -4.15 -39.09 12.84
CA GLY A 176 -3.47 -39.04 11.54
C GLY A 176 -4.16 -38.16 10.48
N VAL A 177 -5.37 -37.68 10.74
CA VAL A 177 -6.08 -36.78 9.80
C VAL A 177 -5.50 -35.37 9.86
N LYS A 178 -5.28 -34.78 8.67
CA LYS A 178 -4.74 -33.42 8.53
C LYS A 178 -5.75 -32.40 9.06
N HIS A 179 -5.24 -31.27 9.57
CA HIS A 179 -6.05 -30.17 10.11
C HIS A 179 -7.22 -29.76 9.18
N GLY A 180 -6.96 -29.65 7.88
CA GLY A 180 -7.98 -29.26 6.91
C GLY A 180 -9.17 -30.22 6.84
N ASP A 181 -8.94 -31.52 6.99
CA ASP A 181 -9.99 -32.52 6.94
C ASP A 181 -10.74 -32.63 8.28
N VAL A 182 -10.06 -32.38 9.41
CA VAL A 182 -10.73 -32.18 10.72
C VAL A 182 -11.70 -30.98 10.66
N MET A 183 -11.31 -29.87 10.02
CA MET A 183 -12.18 -28.70 9.84
C MET A 183 -13.40 -29.00 8.95
N LYS A 184 -13.25 -29.85 7.91
CA LYS A 184 -14.38 -30.31 7.09
C LYS A 184 -15.36 -31.16 7.90
N LEU A 185 -14.86 -32.11 8.69
CA LEU A 185 -15.68 -32.96 9.57
C LEU A 185 -16.46 -32.10 10.59
N LEU A 186 -15.81 -31.11 11.21
CA LEU A 186 -16.48 -30.19 12.13
C LEU A 186 -17.55 -29.34 11.45
N SER A 187 -17.32 -28.92 10.21
CA SER A 187 -18.31 -28.18 9.41
C SER A 187 -19.54 -29.03 9.11
N GLN A 188 -19.35 -30.29 8.73
CA GLN A 188 -20.45 -31.25 8.51
C GLN A 188 -21.23 -31.53 9.80
N LYS A 189 -20.52 -31.78 10.91
CA LYS A 189 -21.14 -32.01 12.22
C LYS A 189 -21.95 -30.79 12.68
N PHE A 190 -21.43 -29.58 12.52
CA PHE A 190 -22.15 -28.35 12.87
C PHE A 190 -23.41 -28.13 12.01
N ALA A 191 -23.34 -28.44 10.71
CA ALA A 191 -24.51 -28.37 9.82
C ALA A 191 -25.61 -29.37 10.24
N GLN A 192 -25.23 -30.56 10.69
CA GLN A 192 -26.17 -31.57 11.20
C GLN A 192 -26.80 -31.16 12.53
N THR A 193 -26.05 -30.48 13.42
CA THR A 193 -26.63 -29.92 14.67
C THR A 193 -27.71 -28.90 14.36
N LYS A 194 -27.49 -28.01 13.37
CA LYS A 194 -28.50 -27.04 12.94
C LYS A 194 -29.77 -27.64 12.34
N LEU A 195 -29.71 -28.86 11.81
CA LEU A 195 -30.86 -29.58 11.23
C LEU A 195 -31.68 -30.35 12.27
N LYS A 196 -31.16 -30.53 13.49
CA LYS A 196 -31.86 -31.24 14.59
C LYS A 196 -32.56 -30.29 15.56
N ASP A 197 -32.14 -29.03 15.59
CA ASP A 197 -32.66 -28.00 16.48
C ASP A 197 -33.62 -27.00 15.78
N GLY A 198 -34.10 -27.34 14.57
CA GLY A 198 -35.10 -26.59 13.81
C GLY A 198 -36.31 -27.46 13.50
#